data_AF-A0A0F9M5E6-F1
#
_entry.id   AF-A0A0F9M5E6-F1
#
_cell.length_a   1.000
_cell.length_b   1.000
_cell.length_c   1.000
_cell.angle_alpha   90.00
_cell.angle_beta   90.00
_cell.angle_gamma   90.00
#
_symmetry.space_group_name_H-M   'P 1'
#
loop_
_entity.id
_entity.type
_entity.pdbx_description
1 polymer ?
#
loop_
_entity_poly.entity_id
_entity_poly.type
_entity_poly.pdbx_seq_one_letter_code
_entity_poly.pdbx_strand_id
1 'polypeptide(L)'
;MNRSAEAFRKGVLARVDAKEGYEYGKESRIGTDCSGLPSGALIEMGYKIRTDANELYHKIFTIPVLEHDELDLDRIMAVFYVMQKAWKKLDGTKMPPDTARHVSPVVGRYVVADADWERDKVLLKTAKEVRLELEKVGARAVWREIDWDAACRYSGILYYNPDPELTGSINNTD
;
A
#
# COMPACT_ATOMS: atom_id res chain seq x y z
N MET A 1 -9.65 12.86 -11.55
CA MET A 1 -8.79 12.03 -10.68
C MET A 1 -7.39 12.61 -10.75
N ASN A 2 -6.73 12.80 -9.60
CA ASN A 2 -5.39 13.41 -9.52
C ASN A 2 -4.32 12.33 -9.72
N ARG A 3 -3.32 12.53 -10.59
CA ARG A 3 -2.21 11.56 -10.81
C ARG A 3 -0.87 11.99 -10.20
N SER A 4 -0.88 13.03 -9.37
CA SER A 4 0.32 13.59 -8.77
C SER A 4 0.93 12.63 -7.74
N ALA A 5 2.23 12.36 -7.89
CA ALA A 5 3.01 11.63 -6.89
C ALA A 5 3.06 12.35 -5.55
N GLU A 6 3.03 13.70 -5.55
CA GLU A 6 2.91 14.50 -4.33
C GLU A 6 1.58 14.25 -3.62
N ALA A 7 0.46 14.20 -4.36
CA ALA A 7 -0.85 13.94 -3.79
C ALA A 7 -0.92 12.54 -3.17
N PHE A 8 -0.39 11.53 -3.85
CA PHE A 8 -0.28 10.17 -3.32
C PHE A 8 0.53 10.14 -2.03
N ARG A 9 1.72 10.74 -2.03
CA ARG A 9 2.56 10.81 -0.83
C ARG A 9 1.87 11.53 0.32
N LYS A 10 1.19 12.65 0.08
CA LYS A 10 0.41 13.35 1.11
C LYS A 10 -0.66 12.46 1.71
N GLY A 11 -1.39 11.71 0.89
CA GLY A 11 -2.37 10.73 1.34
C GLY A 11 -1.71 9.65 2.22
N VAL A 12 -0.61 9.05 1.78
CA VAL A 12 0.12 8.04 2.56
C VAL A 12 0.62 8.63 3.89
N LEU A 13 1.25 9.80 3.85
CA LEU A 13 1.82 10.46 5.04
C LEU A 13 0.76 10.90 6.04
N ALA A 14 -0.47 11.19 5.61
CA ALA A 14 -1.58 11.51 6.51
C ALA A 14 -2.02 10.34 7.40
N ARG A 15 -1.47 9.13 7.17
CA ARG A 15 -1.73 7.92 7.95
C ARG A 15 -0.55 7.53 8.83
N VAL A 16 0.61 8.18 8.68
CA VAL A 16 1.74 7.98 9.58
C VAL A 16 1.36 8.49 10.97
N ASP A 17 1.74 7.75 12.01
CA ASP A 17 1.32 7.98 13.39
C ASP A 17 -0.22 7.96 13.58
N ALA A 18 -0.93 7.18 12.75
CA ALA A 18 -2.35 6.88 12.94
C ALA A 18 -2.63 6.50 14.40
N LYS A 19 -3.66 7.13 14.99
CA LYS A 19 -3.95 7.07 16.43
C LYS A 19 -4.17 5.65 16.95
N GLU A 20 -4.86 4.82 16.16
CA GLU A 20 -5.17 3.41 16.44
C GLU A 20 -4.07 2.47 15.94
N GLY A 21 -3.00 3.00 15.35
CA GLY A 21 -1.86 2.20 14.91
C GLY A 21 -2.16 1.33 13.69
N TYR A 22 -1.68 0.09 13.74
CA TYR A 22 -1.94 -0.89 12.69
C TYR A 22 -3.33 -1.47 12.88
N GLU A 23 -4.16 -1.43 11.84
CA GLU A 23 -5.48 -2.05 11.91
C GLU A 23 -5.82 -2.83 10.65
N TYR A 24 -5.98 -4.15 10.81
CA TYR A 24 -6.23 -5.08 9.71
C TYR A 24 -7.52 -4.74 8.96
N GLY A 25 -7.41 -4.55 7.65
CA GLY A 25 -8.52 -4.21 6.78
C GLY A 25 -8.94 -2.75 6.82
N LYS A 26 -8.24 -1.87 7.55
CA LYS A 26 -8.50 -0.42 7.49
C LYS A 26 -7.55 0.31 6.56
N GLU A 27 -8.02 1.45 6.05
CA GLU A 27 -7.32 2.36 5.16
C GLU A 27 -7.48 3.84 5.55
N SER A 28 -7.99 4.10 6.76
CA SER A 28 -8.30 5.44 7.26
C SER A 28 -7.09 6.14 7.88
N ARG A 29 -7.29 7.39 8.29
CA ARG A 29 -6.24 8.19 8.95
C ARG A 29 -6.12 7.88 10.45
N ILE A 30 -7.12 7.23 11.03
CA ILE A 30 -7.09 6.84 12.44
C ILE A 30 -6.49 5.46 12.64
N GLY A 31 -6.63 4.54 11.69
CA GLY A 31 -6.00 3.22 11.68
C GLY A 31 -5.86 2.70 10.26
N THR A 32 -4.76 2.00 9.96
CA THR A 32 -4.54 1.44 8.62
C THR A 32 -3.65 0.21 8.65
N ASP A 33 -3.84 -0.71 7.71
CA ASP A 33 -2.89 -1.80 7.43
C ASP A 33 -1.97 -1.48 6.25
N CYS A 34 -1.12 -2.45 5.91
CA CYS A 34 -0.13 -2.32 4.84
C CYS A 34 -0.76 -1.97 3.49
N SER A 35 -1.88 -2.59 3.13
CA SER A 35 -2.62 -2.33 1.89
C SER A 35 -3.52 -1.10 1.98
N GLY A 36 -3.92 -0.71 3.18
CA GLY A 36 -4.66 0.50 3.47
C GLY A 36 -3.85 1.77 3.21
N LEU A 37 -2.53 1.73 3.41
CA LEU A 37 -1.64 2.84 3.09
C LEU A 37 -1.76 3.31 1.63
N PRO A 38 -1.51 2.47 0.61
CA PRO A 38 -1.70 2.86 -0.79
C PRO A 38 -3.17 3.01 -1.16
N SER A 39 -4.07 2.12 -0.68
CA SER A 39 -5.50 2.18 -1.03
C SER A 39 -6.14 3.50 -0.58
N GLY A 40 -5.91 3.90 0.66
CA GLY A 40 -6.43 5.14 1.22
C GLY A 40 -5.93 6.38 0.48
N ALA A 41 -4.65 6.40 0.11
CA ALA A 41 -4.10 7.47 -0.72
C ALA A 41 -4.75 7.52 -2.12
N LEU A 42 -4.98 6.36 -2.76
CA LEU A 42 -5.66 6.27 -4.05
C LEU A 42 -7.11 6.75 -3.97
N ILE A 43 -7.83 6.42 -2.90
CA ILE A 43 -9.21 6.88 -2.66
C ILE A 43 -9.24 8.40 -2.54
N GLU A 44 -8.34 9.01 -1.77
CA GLU A 44 -8.25 10.47 -1.63
C GLU A 44 -7.89 11.16 -2.96
N MET A 45 -7.20 10.47 -3.88
CA MET A 45 -6.93 10.95 -5.24
C MET A 45 -8.10 10.77 -6.22
N GLY A 46 -9.20 10.16 -5.76
CA GLY A 46 -10.42 9.90 -6.52
C GLY A 46 -10.48 8.53 -7.19
N TYR A 47 -9.52 7.64 -6.93
CA TYR A 47 -9.55 6.26 -7.40
C TYR A 47 -10.15 5.37 -6.30
N LYS A 48 -11.39 4.93 -6.47
CA LYS A 48 -12.07 3.99 -5.57
C LYS A 48 -11.40 2.61 -5.62
N ILE A 49 -10.24 2.47 -5.00
CA ILE A 49 -9.43 1.25 -4.94
C ILE A 49 -9.19 0.94 -3.47
N ARG A 50 -9.81 -0.14 -3.00
CA ARG A 50 -9.60 -0.76 -1.69
C ARG A 50 -9.54 -2.26 -1.87
N THR A 51 -8.34 -2.79 -1.74
CA THR A 51 -8.08 -4.22 -1.85
C THR A 51 -6.82 -4.60 -1.07
N ASP A 52 -6.51 -5.89 -1.00
CA ASP A 52 -5.33 -6.41 -0.32
C ASP A 52 -4.02 -6.17 -1.10
N ALA A 53 -2.89 -6.38 -0.42
CA ALA A 53 -1.56 -6.17 -0.99
C ALA A 53 -1.31 -7.01 -2.24
N ASN A 54 -1.93 -8.20 -2.34
CA ASN A 54 -1.73 -9.12 -3.46
C ASN A 54 -2.45 -8.65 -4.72
N GLU A 55 -3.69 -8.17 -4.58
CA GLU A 55 -4.40 -7.56 -5.71
C GLU A 55 -3.77 -6.24 -6.14
N LEU A 56 -3.30 -5.41 -5.20
CA LEU A 56 -2.51 -4.22 -5.53
C LEU A 56 -1.29 -4.59 -6.38
N TYR A 57 -0.53 -5.61 -5.98
CA TYR A 57 0.66 -6.09 -6.71
C TYR A 57 0.35 -6.60 -8.12
N HIS A 58 -0.71 -7.40 -8.28
CA HIS A 58 -1.00 -8.05 -9.56
C HIS A 58 -1.84 -7.19 -10.52
N LYS A 59 -2.61 -6.23 -10.01
CA LYS A 59 -3.62 -5.51 -10.80
C LYS A 59 -3.41 -4.01 -10.87
N ILE A 60 -2.77 -3.38 -9.88
CA ILE A 60 -2.67 -1.91 -9.80
C ILE A 60 -1.23 -1.43 -9.99
N PHE A 61 -0.28 -2.02 -9.27
CA PHE A 61 1.15 -1.70 -9.34
C PHE A 61 1.87 -2.75 -10.19
N THR A 62 1.68 -2.69 -11.51
CA THR A 62 2.16 -3.74 -12.43
C THR A 62 3.44 -3.36 -13.17
N ILE A 63 3.78 -2.06 -13.23
CA ILE A 63 4.95 -1.57 -13.95
C ILE A 63 6.21 -1.94 -13.14
N PRO A 64 7.16 -2.71 -13.70
CA PRO A 64 8.44 -2.96 -13.04
C PRO A 64 9.23 -1.66 -12.87
N VAL A 65 9.82 -1.46 -11.69
CA VAL A 65 10.78 -0.38 -11.43
C VAL A 65 12.19 -0.97 -11.50
N LEU A 66 13.07 -0.34 -12.26
CA LEU A 66 14.48 -0.72 -12.37
C LEU A 66 15.31 0.00 -11.30
N GLU A 67 16.47 -0.54 -10.95
CA GLU A 67 17.31 -0.01 -9.85
C GLU A 67 17.65 1.49 -10.00
N HIS A 68 17.89 1.96 -11.23
CA HIS A 68 18.20 3.37 -11.49
C HIS A 68 17.00 4.31 -11.30
N ASP A 69 15.78 3.76 -11.27
CA ASP A 69 14.53 4.50 -11.14
C ASP A 69 14.01 4.56 -9.71
N GLU A 70 14.55 3.76 -8.78
CA GLU A 70 14.06 3.66 -7.39
C GLU A 70 14.11 5.00 -6.62
N LEU A 71 14.85 5.98 -7.15
CA LEU A 71 15.03 7.31 -6.58
C LEU A 71 14.16 8.40 -7.21
N ASP A 72 13.39 8.07 -8.26
CA ASP A 72 12.54 9.01 -8.96
C ASP A 72 11.26 9.29 -8.17
N LEU A 73 11.19 10.46 -7.55
CA LEU A 73 10.06 10.88 -6.73
C LEU A 73 8.89 11.48 -7.54
N ASP A 74 9.02 11.58 -8.87
CA ASP A 74 7.88 11.97 -9.71
C ASP A 74 6.98 10.77 -10.04
N ARG A 75 7.44 9.55 -9.70
CA ARG A 75 6.71 8.30 -9.88
C ARG A 75 5.99 7.88 -8.59
N ILE A 76 4.88 7.14 -8.76
CA ILE A 76 4.15 6.53 -7.65
C ILE A 76 4.54 5.06 -7.56
N MET A 77 5.41 4.79 -6.60
CA MET A 77 6.02 3.48 -6.40
C MET A 77 5.65 2.89 -5.04
N ALA A 78 5.69 1.57 -4.97
CA ALA A 78 5.59 0.83 -3.72
C ALA A 78 6.53 -0.38 -3.77
N VAL A 79 7.03 -0.77 -2.60
CA VAL A 79 7.79 -2.00 -2.43
C VAL A 79 6.84 -3.09 -1.97
N PHE A 80 6.71 -4.14 -2.78
CA PHE A 80 5.91 -5.32 -2.47
C PHE A 80 6.82 -6.44 -1.97
N TYR A 81 6.40 -7.11 -0.90
CA TYR A 81 7.15 -8.22 -0.32
C TYR A 81 6.45 -9.53 -0.66
N VAL A 82 6.97 -10.18 -1.70
CA VAL A 82 6.37 -11.34 -2.34
C VAL A 82 6.94 -12.61 -1.75
N MET A 83 6.08 -13.49 -1.25
CA MET A 83 6.50 -14.73 -0.59
C MET A 83 6.99 -15.75 -1.62
N GLN A 84 8.19 -16.30 -1.41
CA GLN A 84 8.76 -17.33 -2.29
C GLN A 84 8.22 -18.74 -2.01
N LYS A 85 7.37 -18.89 -0.98
CA LYS A 85 6.75 -20.14 -0.54
C LYS A 85 5.32 -19.90 -0.09
N ALA A 86 4.52 -20.97 -0.02
CA ALA A 86 3.18 -20.91 0.54
C ALA A 86 3.21 -20.41 1.99
N TRP A 87 2.19 -19.63 2.36
CA TRP A 87 2.12 -18.97 3.67
C TRP A 87 0.67 -18.79 4.11
N LYS A 88 0.45 -18.22 5.30
CA LYS A 88 -0.89 -17.91 5.81
C LYS A 88 -1.01 -16.44 6.20
N LYS A 89 -2.10 -15.80 5.79
CA LYS A 89 -2.50 -14.47 6.29
C LYS A 89 -2.75 -14.52 7.80
N LEU A 90 -2.86 -13.34 8.42
CA LEU A 90 -3.17 -13.22 9.86
C LEU A 90 -4.52 -13.86 10.21
N ASP A 91 -5.50 -13.80 9.30
CA ASP A 91 -6.80 -14.46 9.43
C ASP A 91 -6.78 -15.99 9.17
N GLY A 92 -5.61 -16.56 8.90
CA GLY A 92 -5.42 -17.99 8.64
C GLY A 92 -5.61 -18.43 7.19
N THR A 93 -6.01 -17.52 6.28
CA THR A 93 -6.17 -17.81 4.85
C THR A 93 -4.85 -18.32 4.26
N LYS A 94 -4.89 -19.49 3.61
CA LYS A 94 -3.72 -20.07 2.93
C LYS A 94 -3.46 -19.32 1.63
N MET A 95 -2.23 -18.87 1.46
CA MET A 95 -1.77 -18.15 0.27
C MET A 95 -0.70 -18.99 -0.45
N PRO A 96 -0.77 -19.12 -1.79
CA PRO A 96 0.27 -19.80 -2.55
C PRO A 96 1.57 -18.98 -2.57
N PRO A 97 2.69 -19.57 -3.04
CA PRO A 97 3.88 -18.81 -3.40
C PRO A 97 3.57 -17.70 -4.42
N ASP A 98 4.51 -16.77 -4.58
CA ASP A 98 4.43 -15.63 -5.50
C ASP A 98 3.27 -14.66 -5.24
N THR A 99 2.77 -14.64 -4.01
CA THR A 99 1.77 -13.67 -3.56
C THR A 99 2.37 -12.62 -2.63
N ALA A 100 1.87 -11.39 -2.73
CA ALA A 100 2.33 -10.30 -1.87
C ALA A 100 1.80 -10.48 -0.45
N ARG A 101 2.71 -10.52 0.51
CA ARG A 101 2.41 -10.55 1.95
C ARG A 101 2.22 -9.18 2.55
N HIS A 102 2.96 -8.21 2.03
CA HIS A 102 3.06 -6.85 2.57
C HIS A 102 3.37 -5.87 1.45
N VAL A 103 3.02 -4.61 1.66
CA VAL A 103 3.35 -3.50 0.77
C VAL A 103 3.71 -2.27 1.60
N SER A 104 4.74 -1.54 1.17
CA SER A 104 5.16 -0.27 1.76
C SER A 104 5.29 0.78 0.66
N PRO A 105 4.40 1.79 0.60
CA PRO A 105 4.49 2.85 -0.41
C PRO A 105 5.75 3.70 -0.23
N VAL A 106 6.36 4.11 -1.34
CA VAL A 106 7.54 4.97 -1.34
C VAL A 106 7.12 6.42 -1.12
N VAL A 107 7.67 7.06 -0.11
CA VAL A 107 7.35 8.46 0.27
C VAL A 107 8.56 9.40 0.22
N GLY A 108 9.76 8.86 0.04
CA GLY A 108 10.99 9.63 -0.16
C GLY A 108 12.11 8.73 -0.68
N ARG A 109 13.31 9.30 -0.87
CA ARG A 109 14.47 8.54 -1.36
C ARG A 109 14.85 7.45 -0.37
N TYR A 110 14.61 6.18 -0.74
CA TYR A 110 14.74 5.00 0.12
C TYR A 110 13.90 5.04 1.41
N VAL A 111 12.90 5.92 1.49
CA VAL A 111 11.98 6.04 2.63
C VAL A 111 10.62 5.53 2.22
N VAL A 112 10.08 4.60 3.01
CA VAL A 112 8.76 4.02 2.83
C VAL A 112 7.89 4.28 4.05
N ALA A 113 6.58 4.37 3.84
CA ALA A 113 5.62 4.25 4.93
C ALA A 113 5.30 2.78 5.17
N ASP A 114 5.36 2.35 6.42
CA ASP A 114 5.22 0.97 6.83
C ASP A 114 4.16 0.84 7.93
N ALA A 115 3.17 -0.02 7.71
CA ALA A 115 2.20 -0.39 8.73
C ALA A 115 2.76 -1.61 9.49
N ASP A 116 3.46 -1.35 10.58
CA ASP A 116 4.17 -2.32 11.40
C ASP A 116 3.21 -2.96 12.41
N TRP A 117 2.75 -4.17 12.08
CA TRP A 117 1.85 -4.97 12.90
C TRP A 117 2.49 -5.44 14.21
N GLU A 118 3.82 -5.59 14.28
CA GLU A 118 4.50 -6.03 15.51
C GLU A 118 4.57 -4.90 16.54
N ARG A 119 4.73 -3.66 16.05
CA ARG A 119 4.78 -2.46 16.90
C ARG A 119 3.42 -1.81 17.11
N ASP A 120 2.39 -2.28 16.41
CA ASP A 120 1.07 -1.68 16.34
C ASP A 120 1.13 -0.19 15.95
N LYS A 121 1.87 0.12 14.89
CA LYS A 121 2.13 1.50 14.45
C LYS A 121 2.24 1.63 12.95
N VAL A 122 2.01 2.85 12.47
CA VAL A 122 2.31 3.25 11.10
C VAL A 122 3.46 4.25 11.14
N LEU A 123 4.61 3.87 10.57
CA LEU A 123 5.88 4.58 10.74
C LEU A 123 6.58 4.82 9.41
N LEU A 124 7.50 5.78 9.39
CA LEU A 124 8.48 5.91 8.33
C LEU A 124 9.68 5.02 8.62
N LYS A 125 10.05 4.20 7.65
CA LYS A 125 11.22 3.31 7.72
C LYS A 125 12.06 3.44 6.46
N THR A 126 13.30 2.97 6.53
CA THR A 126 14.08 2.76 5.31
C THR A 126 13.56 1.52 4.57
N ALA A 127 13.55 1.52 3.24
CA ALA A 127 13.18 0.35 2.45
C ALA A 127 14.04 -0.88 2.81
N LYS A 128 15.31 -0.65 3.17
CA LYS A 128 16.24 -1.68 3.62
C LYS A 128 15.82 -2.33 4.94
N GLU A 129 15.36 -1.55 5.91
CA GLU A 129 14.92 -2.05 7.22
C GLU A 129 13.75 -3.04 7.05
N VAL A 130 12.70 -2.62 6.36
CA VAL A 130 11.51 -3.46 6.10
C VAL A 130 11.88 -4.70 5.28
N ARG A 131 12.75 -4.56 4.28
CA ARG A 131 13.28 -5.69 3.51
C ARG A 131 13.96 -6.73 4.40
N LEU A 132 14.86 -6.32 5.27
CA LEU A 132 15.59 -7.24 6.15
C LEU A 132 14.65 -7.95 7.14
N GLU A 133 13.56 -7.32 7.57
CA GLU A 133 12.55 -7.96 8.41
C GLU A 133 11.76 -9.03 7.63
N LEU A 134 11.28 -8.70 6.42
CA LEU A 134 10.44 -9.61 5.64
C LEU A 134 11.21 -10.71 4.90
N GLU A 135 12.48 -10.49 4.57
CA GLU A 135 13.36 -11.54 4.05
C GLU A 135 13.56 -12.67 5.06
N LYS A 136 13.56 -12.40 6.37
CA LYS A 136 13.66 -13.44 7.43
C LYS A 136 12.53 -14.46 7.36
N VAL A 137 11.35 -14.06 6.88
CA VAL A 137 10.18 -14.96 6.74
C VAL A 137 10.06 -15.57 5.34
N GLY A 138 10.99 -15.26 4.43
CA GLY A 138 11.04 -15.79 3.06
C GLY A 138 10.31 -14.94 2.02
N ALA A 139 10.14 -13.64 2.28
CA ALA A 139 9.67 -12.70 1.27
C ALA A 139 10.83 -12.12 0.46
N ARG A 140 10.56 -11.77 -0.80
CA ARG A 140 11.46 -11.01 -1.68
C ARG A 140 10.87 -9.62 -1.91
N ALA A 141 11.68 -8.57 -1.74
CA ALA A 141 11.28 -7.22 -2.09
C ALA A 141 11.22 -7.04 -3.62
N VAL A 142 10.13 -6.46 -4.12
CA VAL A 142 9.87 -6.18 -5.53
C VAL A 142 9.31 -4.78 -5.65
N TRP A 143 10.03 -3.88 -6.32
CA TRP A 143 9.57 -2.53 -6.58
C TRP A 143 8.60 -2.52 -7.77
N ARG A 144 7.48 -1.82 -7.60
CA ARG A 144 6.48 -1.63 -8.64
C ARG A 144 5.98 -0.20 -8.66
N GLU A 145 5.68 0.27 -9.85
CA GLU A 145 4.99 1.51 -10.11
C GLU A 145 3.52 1.24 -10.48
N ILE A 146 2.65 2.20 -10.16
CA ILE A 146 1.25 2.18 -10.55
C ILE A 146 1.07 2.19 -12.06
N ASP A 147 0.23 1.29 -12.56
CA ASP A 147 -0.33 1.32 -13.90
C ASP A 147 -1.65 2.11 -13.86
N TRP A 148 -1.62 3.32 -14.44
CA TRP A 148 -2.78 4.20 -14.41
C TRP A 148 -3.96 3.68 -15.24
N ASP A 149 -3.70 2.94 -16.32
CA ASP A 149 -4.78 2.35 -17.11
C ASP A 149 -5.46 1.24 -16.30
N ALA A 150 -4.67 0.47 -15.55
CA ALA A 150 -5.20 -0.52 -14.63
C ALA A 150 -5.95 0.12 -13.44
N ALA A 151 -5.40 1.18 -12.84
CA ALA A 151 -6.06 1.92 -11.76
C ALA A 151 -7.41 2.50 -12.21
N CYS A 152 -7.47 3.09 -13.40
CA CYS A 152 -8.72 3.56 -13.99
C CYS A 152 -9.70 2.41 -14.25
N ARG A 153 -9.22 1.32 -14.88
CA ARG A 153 -10.05 0.15 -15.21
C ARG A 153 -10.66 -0.52 -13.98
N TYR A 154 -9.90 -0.63 -12.88
CA TYR A 154 -10.31 -1.36 -11.69
C TYR A 154 -10.94 -0.47 -10.61
N SER A 155 -10.98 0.85 -10.80
CA SER A 155 -11.64 1.75 -9.85
C SER A 155 -13.14 1.41 -9.73
N GLY A 156 -13.62 1.27 -8.50
CA GLY A 156 -14.99 0.84 -8.19
C GLY A 156 -15.23 -0.67 -8.31
N ILE A 157 -14.37 -1.41 -9.02
CA ILE A 157 -14.39 -2.88 -9.11
C ILE A 157 -13.63 -3.49 -7.92
N LEU A 158 -12.42 -2.99 -7.66
CA LEU A 158 -11.61 -3.38 -6.50
C LEU A 158 -11.88 -2.42 -5.35
N TYR A 159 -13.12 -2.34 -4.88
CA TYR A 159 -13.55 -1.44 -3.81
C TYR A 159 -14.45 -2.16 -2.81
N TYR A 160 -13.86 -3.12 -2.11
CA TYR A 160 -14.60 -3.96 -1.16
C TYR A 160 -14.84 -3.20 0.14
N ASN A 161 -16.01 -3.30 0.78
CA ASN A 161 -16.29 -2.87 2.17
C ASN A 161 -15.50 -1.66 2.69
N PRO A 162 -15.59 -0.48 2.05
CA PRO A 162 -14.78 0.68 2.41
C PRO A 162 -15.06 1.17 3.83
N ASP A 163 -14.03 1.71 4.48
CA ASP A 163 -14.14 2.30 5.80
C ASP A 163 -15.18 3.45 5.77
N PRO A 164 -16.23 3.39 6.60
CA PRO A 164 -17.26 4.42 6.67
C PRO A 164 -16.69 5.83 6.91
N GLU A 165 -15.60 5.96 7.67
CA GLU A 165 -15.00 7.25 7.99
C GLU A 165 -14.37 7.95 6.78
N LEU A 166 -13.84 7.15 5.84
CA LEU A 166 -13.30 7.64 4.58
C LEU A 166 -14.39 7.96 3.57
N THR A 167 -15.52 7.24 3.61
CA THR A 167 -16.65 7.49 2.70
C THR A 167 -17.55 8.66 3.14
N GLY A 168 -17.71 8.87 4.45
CA GLY A 168 -18.50 9.98 5.01
C GLY A 168 -17.90 11.37 4.74
N SER A 169 -16.61 11.45 4.48
CA SER A 169 -15.91 12.71 4.15
C SER A 169 -15.91 13.04 2.65
N ILE A 170 -16.13 12.04 1.77
CA ILE A 170 -16.23 12.25 0.31
C ILE A 170 -17.61 12.80 -0.09
N ASN A 171 -18.65 12.55 0.71
CA ASN A 171 -20.02 13.02 0.45
C ASN A 171 -20.33 14.43 1.00
N ASN A 172 -19.35 15.13 1.59
CA ASN A 172 -19.53 16.49 2.14
C ASN A 172 -18.83 17.57 1.31
N THR A 173 -18.41 17.26 0.09
CA THR A 173 -17.98 18.24 -0.91
C THR A 173 -18.99 18.28 -2.05
N ASP A 174 -20.15 18.87 -1.75
CA ASP A 174 -21.07 19.45 -2.74
C ASP A 174 -21.08 20.97 -2.57
#